data_AF-A0A392UWF0-F1
#
_entry.id   AF-A0A392UWF0-F1
#
_cell.length_a   1.000
_cell.length_b   1.000
_cell.length_c   1.000
_cell.angle_alpha   90.00
_cell.angle_beta   90.00
_cell.angle_gamma   90.00
#
_symmetry.space_group_name_H-M   'P 1'
#
loop_
_entity.id
_entity.type
_entity.pdbx_description
1 polymer ?
#
loop_
_entity_poly.entity_id
_entity_poly.type
_entity_poly.pdbx_seq_one_letter_code
_entity_poly.pdbx_strand_id
1 'polypeptide(L)' 'HGYRSPTPPQPDNSPPQHSPEGSDEEASHCPLSKDIMRAPISAGFEKPPPLATYDGQTDPDDHVDNINAILDFR' A
#
# COMPACT_ATOMS: atom_id res chain seq x y z
N HIS A 1 -27.64 48.41 3.60
CA HIS A 1 -28.54 47.55 4.39
C HIS A 1 -28.93 46.31 3.58
N GLY A 2 -28.45 45.14 4.01
CA GLY A 2 -28.97 43.78 3.78
C GLY A 2 -29.41 43.33 2.38
N TYR A 3 -28.48 42.83 1.57
CA TYR A 3 -28.81 41.85 0.53
C TYR A 3 -28.68 40.45 1.15
N ARG A 4 -29.80 39.78 1.42
CA ARG A 4 -29.81 38.38 1.87
C ARG A 4 -29.96 37.50 0.63
N SER A 5 -28.90 36.80 0.27
CA SER A 5 -28.95 35.75 -0.76
C SER A 5 -29.93 34.65 -0.33
N PRO A 6 -30.76 34.09 -1.22
CA PRO A 6 -31.56 32.92 -0.89
C PRO A 6 -30.60 31.72 -0.76
N THR A 7 -30.61 31.07 0.39
CA THR A 7 -29.91 29.79 0.59
C THR A 7 -30.50 28.75 -0.36
N PRO A 8 -29.69 28.00 -1.14
CA PRO A 8 -30.18 26.87 -1.91
C PRO A 8 -30.84 25.83 -1.00
N PRO A 9 -31.91 25.12 -1.44
CA PRO A 9 -32.48 24.04 -0.65
C PRO A 9 -31.40 22.97 -0.37
N GLN A 10 -31.37 22.46 0.86
CA GLN A 10 -30.44 21.40 1.23
C GLN A 10 -30.75 20.14 0.40
N PRO A 11 -29.72 19.45 -0.13
CA PRO A 11 -29.91 18.14 -0.73
C PRO A 11 -30.42 17.17 0.36
N ASP A 12 -31.47 16.43 0.02
CA ASP A 12 -32.03 15.36 0.83
C ASP A 12 -30.93 14.31 1.09
N ASN A 13 -30.48 14.21 2.35
CA ASN A 13 -29.41 13.29 2.77
C ASN A 13 -29.99 11.91 3.11
N SER A 14 -30.93 11.42 2.31
CA SER A 14 -31.41 10.05 2.42
C SER A 14 -30.50 9.15 1.58
N PRO A 15 -29.74 8.20 2.18
CA PRO A 15 -28.93 7.25 1.42
C PRO A 15 -29.86 6.45 0.50
N PRO A 16 -29.47 6.11 -0.73
CA PRO A 16 -30.22 5.19 -1.56
C PRO A 16 -30.40 3.88 -0.79
N GLN A 17 -31.62 3.58 -0.35
CA GLN A 17 -31.95 2.25 0.16
C GLN A 17 -31.95 1.29 -1.02
N HIS A 18 -31.35 0.12 -0.81
CA HIS A 18 -31.08 -0.97 -1.76
C HIS A 18 -29.68 -0.99 -2.39
N SER A 19 -28.70 -1.38 -1.59
CA SER A 19 -27.82 -2.46 -2.05
C SER A 19 -28.43 -3.78 -1.55
N PRO A 20 -28.56 -4.82 -2.36
CA PRO A 20 -29.01 -6.12 -1.88
C PRO A 20 -28.04 -6.61 -0.80
N GLU A 21 -28.62 -6.97 0.34
CA GLU A 21 -27.99 -7.68 1.45
C GLU A 21 -27.52 -9.05 0.92
N GLY A 22 -26.31 -9.07 0.36
CA GLY A 22 -25.80 -10.22 -0.37
C GLY A 22 -24.70 -9.87 -1.37
N SER A 23 -23.74 -9.05 -0.96
CA SER A 23 -22.38 -9.24 -1.46
C SER A 23 -21.56 -9.57 -0.23
N ASP A 24 -21.60 -10.87 0.14
CA ASP A 24 -20.54 -11.51 0.91
C ASP A 24 -19.25 -11.05 0.28
N GLU A 25 -18.63 -10.02 0.90
CA GLU A 25 -17.20 -9.77 0.92
C GLU A 25 -16.48 -10.68 -0.05
N GLU A 26 -16.35 -10.25 -1.30
CA GLU A 26 -15.69 -11.00 -2.37
C GLU A 26 -14.40 -11.53 -1.78
N ALA A 27 -14.41 -12.82 -1.40
CA ALA A 27 -13.57 -13.33 -0.34
C ALA A 27 -12.14 -13.25 -0.81
N SER A 28 -11.48 -12.13 -0.52
CA SER A 28 -10.49 -11.48 -1.40
C SER A 28 -9.81 -12.53 -2.23
N HIS A 29 -10.38 -12.81 -3.41
CA HIS A 29 -9.98 -13.97 -4.18
C HIS A 29 -8.56 -13.66 -4.58
N CYS A 30 -7.60 -14.24 -3.84
CA CYS A 30 -6.20 -13.98 -4.08
C CYS A 30 -6.01 -14.18 -5.57
N PRO A 31 -5.60 -13.14 -6.32
CA PRO A 31 -5.57 -13.21 -7.78
C PRO A 31 -4.57 -14.26 -8.28
N LEU A 32 -3.80 -14.86 -7.36
CA LEU A 32 -2.84 -15.91 -7.58
C LEU A 32 -3.41 -17.25 -7.09
N SER A 33 -3.23 -18.29 -7.91
CA SER A 33 -3.54 -19.67 -7.51
C SER A 33 -2.63 -20.13 -6.36
N LYS A 34 -3.09 -21.15 -5.62
CA LYS A 34 -2.29 -21.78 -4.55
C LYS A 34 -0.95 -22.31 -5.07
N ASP A 35 -0.90 -22.77 -6.32
CA ASP A 35 0.30 -23.27 -6.96
C ASP A 35 1.31 -22.16 -7.21
N ILE A 36 0.85 -20.97 -7.65
CA ILE A 36 1.71 -19.79 -7.81
C ILE A 36 2.24 -19.33 -6.44
N MET A 37 1.39 -19.30 -5.41
CA MET A 37 1.81 -18.91 -4.05
C MET A 37 2.81 -19.88 -3.41
N ARG A 38 2.80 -21.15 -3.83
CA ARG A 38 3.70 -22.21 -3.33
C ARG A 38 4.91 -22.44 -4.21
N ALA A 39 4.95 -21.84 -5.40
CA ALA A 39 6.07 -21.97 -6.29
C ALA A 39 7.34 -21.47 -5.58
N PRO A 40 8.48 -22.18 -5.69
CA PRO A 40 9.73 -21.71 -5.14
C PRO A 40 10.12 -20.40 -5.81
N ILE A 41 10.67 -19.48 -5.02
CA ILE A 41 11.29 -18.27 -5.55
C ILE A 41 12.56 -18.67 -6.29
N SER A 42 12.72 -18.17 -7.52
CA SER A 42 13.94 -18.40 -8.30
C SER A 42 15.18 -17.91 -7.55
N ALA A 43 16.29 -18.63 -7.66
CA ALA A 43 17.57 -18.22 -7.08
C ALA A 43 17.93 -16.79 -7.53
N GLY A 44 18.42 -15.97 -6.59
CA GLY A 44 18.71 -14.55 -6.82
C GLY A 44 17.52 -13.60 -6.61
N PHE A 45 16.30 -14.10 -6.40
CA PHE A 45 15.13 -13.31 -5.97
C PHE A 45 14.79 -13.54 -4.49
N GLU A 46 15.72 -14.12 -3.75
CA GLU A 46 15.59 -14.35 -2.32
C GLU A 46 15.50 -13.02 -1.56
N LYS A 47 15.00 -13.08 -0.32
CA LYS A 47 14.90 -11.90 0.52
C LYS A 47 16.31 -11.30 0.71
N PRO A 48 16.50 -9.99 0.44
CA PRO A 48 17.79 -9.37 0.67
C PRO A 48 18.15 -9.41 2.16
N PRO A 49 19.46 -9.35 2.47
CA PRO A 49 19.95 -9.30 3.84
C PRO A 49 19.40 -8.04 4.52
N PRO A 50 19.24 -8.06 5.86
CA PRO A 50 18.77 -6.89 6.58
C PRO A 50 19.70 -5.69 6.32
N LEU A 51 19.15 -4.63 5.75
CA LEU A 51 19.86 -3.36 5.58
C LEU A 51 19.65 -2.49 6.83
N ALA A 52 20.70 -1.83 7.28
CA ALA A 52 20.59 -0.82 8.31
C ALA A 52 19.74 0.35 7.78
N THR A 53 18.93 0.98 8.64
CA THR A 53 18.23 2.22 8.31
C THR A 53 19.16 3.40 8.54
N TYR A 54 19.16 4.38 7.63
CA TYR A 54 19.87 5.64 7.85
C TYR A 54 19.31 6.36 9.08
N ASP A 55 20.18 6.73 10.02
CA ASP A 55 19.80 7.37 11.28
C ASP A 55 19.78 8.91 11.22
N GLY A 56 20.20 9.48 10.08
CA GLY A 56 20.30 10.92 9.90
C GLY A 56 21.46 11.58 10.66
N GLN A 57 22.35 10.79 11.26
CA GLN A 57 23.52 11.27 12.01
C GLN A 57 24.84 10.89 11.33
N THR A 58 24.90 9.71 10.70
CA THR A 58 26.07 9.29 9.90
C THR A 58 26.10 10.01 8.56
N ASP A 59 27.25 10.02 7.89
CA ASP A 59 27.34 10.57 6.54
C ASP A 59 26.48 9.75 5.55
N PRO A 60 25.75 10.38 4.60
CA PRO A 60 24.96 9.66 3.60
C PRO A 60 25.78 8.78 2.67
N ASP A 61 26.99 9.21 2.29
CA ASP A 61 27.85 8.45 1.37
C ASP A 61 28.37 7.19 2.10
N ASP A 62 28.77 7.32 3.37
CA ASP A 62 29.13 6.17 4.22
C ASP A 62 27.96 5.16 4.34
N HIS A 63 26.72 5.65 4.45
CA HIS A 63 25.55 4.79 4.51
C HIS A 63 25.32 4.02 3.21
N VAL A 64 25.52 4.67 2.07
CA VAL A 64 25.42 4.06 0.74
C VAL A 64 26.53 3.01 0.55
N ASP A 65 27.75 3.31 0.98
CA ASP A 65 28.86 2.35 0.93
C ASP A 65 28.59 1.11 1.79
N ASN A 66 28.00 1.29 2.97
CA ASN A 66 27.56 0.18 3.80
C ASN A 66 26.46 -0.66 3.13
N ILE A 67 25.49 -0.03 2.45
CA ILE A 67 24.48 -0.76 1.66
C ILE A 67 25.15 -1.55 0.54
N ASN A 68 26.06 -0.92 -0.22
CA ASN A 68 26.77 -1.58 -1.31
C ASN A 68 27.62 -2.75 -0.82
N ALA A 69 28.31 -2.61 0.32
CA ALA A 69 29.09 -3.70 0.92
C ALA A 69 28.21 -4.88 1.37
N ILE A 70 26.99 -4.61 1.84
CA ILE A 70 26.01 -5.65 2.23
C ILE A 70 25.36 -6.29 0.99
N LEU A 71 25.14 -5.51 -0.06
CA LEU A 71 24.53 -5.94 -1.32
C LEU A 71 25.54 -6.45 -2.36
N ASP A 72 26.84 -6.47 -2.06
CA ASP A 72 27.87 -7.06 -2.93
C ASP A 72 27.71 -8.59 -2.92
N PHE A 73 26.66 -9.01 -3.64
CA PHE A 73 26.28 -10.38 -3.90
C PHE A 73 27.15 -10.92 -5.04
N ARG A 74 27.96 -11.92 -4.71
CA ARG A 74 28.61 -12.84 -5.66
C ARG A 74 27.60 -13.60 -6.51
#